data_AF-A0A940KGS9-F1
#
_entry.id   AF-A0A940KGS9-F1
#
_cell.length_a   1.000
_cell.length_b   1.000
_cell.length_c   1.000
_cell.angle_alpha   90.00
_cell.angle_beta   90.00
_cell.angle_gamma   90.00
#
_symmetry.space_group_name_H-M   'P 1'
#
loop_
_entity.id
_entity.type
_entity.pdbx_description
1 polymer ?
#
loop_
_entity_poly.entity_id
_entity_poly.type
_entity_poly.pdbx_seq_one_letter_code
_entity_poly.pdbx_strand_id
1 'polypeptide(L)'
;MFKQFTAILLLFAITVQTFHKAIIVIDFYRNQEYIARNLCENRFRPQLHCDGHCLLAKKLQAAEKKEQRNPESKLENKQEVVSSRSFYPVLISNTIETITPQYAVNNGKPVDIATDFFHPPGA
;
A
#
# COMPACT_ATOMS: atom_id res chain seq x y z
N MET A 1 -6.78 26.77 23.89
CA MET A 1 -5.73 27.31 22.99
C MET A 1 -4.39 26.58 23.11
N PHE A 2 -3.85 26.33 24.31
CA PHE A 2 -2.53 25.67 24.46
C PHE A 2 -2.44 24.29 23.78
N LYS A 3 -3.48 23.44 23.92
CA LYS A 3 -3.56 22.13 23.24
C LYS A 3 -3.52 22.19 21.71
N GLN A 4 -4.11 23.23 21.13
CA GLN A 4 -4.11 23.44 19.67
C GLN A 4 -2.74 23.94 19.21
N PHE A 5 -2.12 24.84 19.98
CA PHE A 5 -0.78 25.33 19.69
C PHE A 5 0.26 24.21 19.74
N THR A 6 0.18 23.33 20.76
CA THR A 6 1.07 22.16 20.85
C THR A 6 0.86 21.20 19.70
N ALA A 7 -0.38 20.99 19.25
CA ALA A 7 -0.69 20.13 18.11
C ALA A 7 -0.13 20.70 16.79
N ILE A 8 -0.30 22.01 16.56
CA ILE A 8 0.24 22.71 15.38
C ILE A 8 1.77 22.66 15.38
N LEU A 9 2.40 22.90 16.53
CA LEU A 9 3.86 22.85 16.66
C LEU A 9 4.41 21.44 16.35
N LEU A 10 3.73 20.39 16.84
CA LEU A 10 4.13 19.02 16.60
C LEU A 10 3.96 18.63 15.11
N LEU A 11 2.86 19.04 14.48
CA LEU A 11 2.66 18.89 13.04
C LEU A 11 3.77 19.59 12.24
N PHE A 12 4.07 20.84 12.59
CA PHE A 12 5.12 21.59 11.93
C PHE A 12 6.49 20.90 12.07
N ALA A 13 6.83 20.44 13.26
CA ALA A 13 8.09 19.74 13.52
C ALA A 13 8.25 18.45 12.69
N ILE A 14 7.17 17.72 12.45
CA ILE A 14 7.17 16.54 11.58
C ILE A 14 7.38 16.96 10.12
N THR A 15 6.67 18.00 9.66
CA THR A 15 6.81 18.46 8.26
C THR A 15 8.22 18.99 7.98
N VAL A 16 8.85 19.73 8.90
CA VAL A 16 10.20 20.26 8.68
C VAL A 16 11.23 19.16 8.44
N GLN A 17 11.05 17.97 9.02
CA GLN A 17 11.95 16.84 8.81
C GLN A 17 11.95 16.36 7.35
N THR A 18 10.82 16.44 6.63
CA THR A 18 10.74 16.01 5.23
C THR A 18 11.33 17.04 4.26
N PHE A 19 11.39 18.32 4.64
CA PHE A 19 11.84 19.42 3.78
C PHE A 19 13.35 19.68 3.79
N HIS A 20 14.17 18.84 4.44
CA HIS A 20 15.62 19.06 4.51
C HIS A 20 16.27 19.23 3.12
N LYS A 21 15.85 18.45 2.10
CA LYS A 21 16.35 18.60 0.72
C LYS A 21 15.93 19.93 0.07
N ALA A 22 14.73 20.43 0.38
CA ALA A 22 14.25 21.71 -0.13
C ALA A 22 15.11 22.87 0.38
N ILE A 23 15.52 22.82 1.65
CA ILE A 23 16.41 23.83 2.24
C ILE A 23 17.75 23.88 1.50
N ILE A 24 18.34 22.73 1.13
CA ILE A 24 19.59 22.67 0.34
C ILE A 24 19.45 23.38 -1.01
N VAL A 25 18.33 23.16 -1.70
CA VAL A 25 18.05 23.76 -3.01
C VAL A 25 17.83 25.27 -2.89
N ILE A 26 17.08 25.71 -1.87
CA ILE A 26 16.85 27.13 -1.61
C ILE A 26 18.16 27.85 -1.32
N ASP A 27 19.01 27.30 -0.44
CA ASP A 27 20.33 27.87 -0.13
C ASP A 27 21.23 27.96 -1.38
N PHE A 28 21.17 26.95 -2.25
CA PHE A 28 21.89 26.97 -3.53
C PHE A 28 21.46 28.15 -4.41
N TYR A 29 20.15 28.34 -4.64
CA TYR A 29 19.67 29.41 -5.50
C TYR A 29 19.92 30.81 -4.92
N ARG A 30 19.89 30.96 -3.58
CA ARG A 30 20.20 32.24 -2.94
C ARG A 30 21.65 32.69 -3.18
N ASN A 31 22.59 31.75 -3.30
CA ASN A 31 24.03 32.01 -3.40
C ASN A 31 24.64 31.47 -4.71
N GLN A 32 23.84 31.25 -5.75
CA GLN A 32 24.26 30.52 -6.95
C GLN A 32 25.45 31.17 -7.66
N GLU A 33 25.48 32.51 -7.77
CA GLU A 33 26.60 33.22 -8.39
C GLU A 33 27.92 32.98 -7.66
N TYR A 34 27.91 33.06 -6.33
CA TYR A 34 29.09 32.80 -5.51
C TYR A 34 29.55 31.36 -5.69
N ILE A 35 28.61 30.41 -5.73
CA ILE A 35 28.89 28.99 -5.92
C ILE A 35 29.51 28.75 -7.31
N ALA A 36 28.94 29.33 -8.36
CA ALA A 36 29.43 29.19 -9.73
C ALA A 36 30.86 29.74 -9.88
N ARG A 37 31.17 30.88 -9.25
CA ARG A 37 32.50 31.52 -9.36
C ARG A 37 33.57 30.86 -8.49
N ASN A 38 33.23 30.44 -7.27
CA ASN A 38 34.23 30.04 -6.27
C ASN A 38 34.26 28.53 -5.99
N LEU A 39 33.13 27.84 -6.05
CA LEU A 39 32.97 26.46 -5.58
C LEU A 39 32.73 25.45 -6.71
N CYS A 40 32.35 25.91 -7.91
CA CYS A 40 32.12 25.06 -9.06
C CYS A 40 33.44 24.48 -9.60
N GLU A 41 33.50 23.16 -9.75
CA GLU A 41 34.67 22.47 -10.33
C GLU A 41 34.80 22.73 -11.85
N ASN A 42 33.67 22.96 -12.52
CA ASN A 42 33.62 23.23 -13.96
C ASN A 42 33.66 24.72 -14.30
N ARG A 43 34.05 25.60 -13.37
CA ARG A 43 34.11 27.06 -13.60
C ARG A 43 35.01 27.49 -14.76
N PHE A 44 35.99 26.66 -15.12
CA PHE A 44 36.91 26.88 -16.25
C PHE A 44 36.44 26.25 -17.56
N ARG A 45 35.24 25.65 -17.58
CA ARG A 45 34.64 25.02 -18.75
C ARG A 45 33.26 25.64 -19.03
N PRO A 46 33.21 26.91 -19.49
CA PRO A 46 31.96 27.63 -19.71
C PRO A 46 31.03 26.93 -20.72
N GLN A 47 31.58 26.17 -21.66
CA GLN A 47 30.81 25.38 -22.63
C GLN A 47 29.87 24.35 -21.99
N LEU A 48 30.13 23.94 -20.74
CA LEU A 48 29.30 22.96 -20.02
C LEU A 48 28.08 23.58 -19.33
N HIS A 49 27.97 24.91 -19.26
CA HIS A 49 26.83 25.60 -18.62
C HIS A 49 26.48 25.02 -17.23
N CYS A 50 27.51 24.77 -16.41
CA CYS A 50 27.35 24.04 -15.16
C CYS A 50 26.79 24.91 -14.04
N ASP A 51 27.12 26.21 -13.99
CA ASP A 51 26.54 27.21 -13.08
C ASP A 51 26.43 26.79 -11.60
N GLY A 52 27.37 25.96 -11.12
CA GLY A 52 27.39 25.45 -9.76
C GLY A 52 26.57 24.17 -9.50
N HIS A 53 25.84 23.65 -10.50
CA HIS A 53 25.01 22.44 -10.39
C HIS A 53 25.79 21.19 -9.96
N CYS A 54 27.09 21.12 -10.26
CA CYS A 54 27.97 20.05 -9.78
C CYS A 54 28.01 19.98 -8.24
N LEU A 55 28.04 21.13 -7.56
CA LEU A 55 28.06 21.19 -6.10
C LEU A 55 26.70 20.79 -5.53
N LEU A 56 25.61 21.27 -6.15
CA LEU A 56 24.25 20.91 -5.75
C LEU A 56 24.04 19.39 -5.81
N ALA A 57 24.46 18.75 -6.92
CA ALA A 57 24.40 17.31 -7.08
C ALA A 57 25.16 16.57 -5.97
N LYS A 58 26.38 17.02 -5.62
CA LYS A 58 27.16 16.44 -4.52
C LYS A 58 26.46 16.58 -3.17
N LYS A 59 25.91 17.76 -2.86
CA LYS A 59 25.17 18.00 -1.59
C LYS A 59 23.93 17.11 -1.48
N LEU A 60 23.16 16.97 -2.57
CA LEU A 60 21.97 16.12 -2.62
C LEU A 60 22.32 14.64 -2.46
N GLN A 61 23.35 14.15 -3.16
CA GLN A 61 23.82 12.77 -2.99
C GLN A 61 24.33 12.48 -1.58
N ALA A 62 25.01 13.43 -0.94
CA ALA A 62 25.46 13.29 0.43
C ALA A 62 24.28 13.22 1.42
N ALA A 63 23.23 14.03 1.20
CA ALA A 63 22.01 13.98 1.99
C ALA A 63 21.27 12.63 1.83
N GLU A 64 21.17 12.13 0.60
CA GLU A 64 20.53 10.84 0.32
C GLU A 64 21.31 9.66 0.94
N LYS A 65 22.65 9.66 0.83
CA LYS A 65 23.48 8.65 1.50
C LYS A 65 23.34 8.67 3.02
N LYS A 66 23.06 9.84 3.61
CA LYS A 66 22.83 9.97 5.05
C LYS A 66 21.47 9.40 5.45
N GLU A 67 20.43 9.62 4.63
CA GLU A 67 19.12 8.97 4.81
C GLU A 67 19.24 7.45 4.71
N GLN A 68 19.90 6.92 3.67
CA GLN A 68 20.05 5.46 3.46
C GLN A 68 20.83 4.75 4.57
N ARG A 69 21.68 5.47 5.32
CA ARG A 69 22.40 4.92 6.48
C ARG A 69 21.54 4.87 7.75
N ASN A 70 20.36 5.46 7.76
CA ASN A 70 19.44 5.32 8.87
C ASN A 70 18.83 3.91 8.84
N PRO A 71 19.06 3.05 9.86
CA PRO A 71 18.52 1.68 9.90
C PRO A 71 16.99 1.63 9.75
N GLU A 72 16.27 2.68 10.12
CA GLU A 72 14.81 2.78 9.95
C GLU A 72 14.38 2.88 8.48
N SER A 73 15.15 3.61 7.64
CA SER A 73 14.85 3.74 6.19
C SER A 73 15.05 2.44 5.40
N LYS A 74 15.83 1.50 5.96
CA LYS A 74 16.05 0.18 5.36
C LYS A 74 14.83 -0.73 5.51
N LEU A 75 13.92 -0.40 6.43
CA LEU A 75 12.66 -1.14 6.64
C LEU A 75 11.64 -0.82 5.53
N GLU A 76 11.58 0.44 5.06
CA GLU A 76 10.65 0.86 3.98
C GLU A 76 10.95 0.20 2.63
N ASN A 77 12.17 -0.31 2.41
CA ASN A 77 12.57 -1.00 1.17
C ASN A 77 12.66 -2.54 1.35
N LYS A 78 12.05 -3.08 2.40
CA LYS A 78 11.55 -4.45 2.35
C LYS A 78 10.11 -4.35 1.89
N GLN A 79 9.81 -4.84 0.68
CA GLN A 79 8.47 -5.32 0.38
C GLN A 79 8.17 -6.42 1.41
N GLU A 80 7.60 -6.03 2.54
CA GLU A 80 6.94 -6.98 3.41
C GLU A 80 5.78 -7.53 2.57
N VAL A 81 5.97 -8.75 2.04
CA VAL A 81 4.86 -9.54 1.56
C VAL A 81 3.97 -9.74 2.77
N VAL A 82 2.97 -8.89 2.91
CA VAL A 82 1.89 -9.05 3.88
C VAL A 82 1.16 -10.32 3.47
N SER A 83 1.63 -11.45 3.97
CA SER A 83 0.92 -12.72 3.86
C SER A 83 -0.32 -12.58 4.73
N SER A 84 -1.44 -12.25 4.09
CA SER A 84 -2.75 -12.13 4.68
C SER A 84 -3.26 -13.51 5.13
N ARG A 85 -2.73 -14.01 6.24
CA ARG A 85 -3.19 -15.24 6.91
C ARG A 85 -3.73 -15.03 8.33
N SER A 86 -4.05 -13.80 8.70
CA SER A 86 -4.61 -13.55 10.03
C SER A 86 -5.62 -12.39 10.05
N PHE A 87 -6.62 -12.43 9.17
CA PHE A 87 -7.91 -11.79 9.46
C PHE A 87 -9.02 -12.31 8.54
N TYR A 88 -9.44 -13.56 8.73
CA TYR A 88 -10.78 -13.96 8.33
C TYR A 88 -11.54 -14.34 9.61
N PRO A 89 -12.71 -13.75 9.90
CA PRO A 89 -13.57 -14.31 10.91
C PRO A 89 -13.93 -15.73 10.46
N VAL A 90 -13.54 -16.72 11.25
CA VAL A 90 -14.09 -18.07 11.09
C VAL A 90 -15.57 -17.94 11.42
N LEU A 91 -16.41 -17.92 10.38
CA LEU A 91 -17.84 -18.06 10.55
C LEU A 91 -18.08 -19.50 11.00
N ILE A 92 -18.22 -19.69 12.32
CA ILE A 92 -18.68 -20.95 12.87
C ILE A 92 -20.14 -21.08 12.44
N SER A 93 -20.35 -21.76 11.31
CA SER A 93 -21.69 -22.11 10.88
C SER A 93 -22.11 -23.29 11.74
N ASN A 94 -22.95 -23.05 12.74
CA ASN A 94 -23.62 -24.14 13.43
C ASN A 94 -24.53 -24.81 12.40
N THR A 95 -24.08 -25.95 11.86
CA THR A 95 -24.94 -26.78 11.03
C THR A 95 -25.98 -27.38 11.94
N ILE A 96 -27.23 -26.91 11.83
CA ILE A 96 -28.36 -27.63 12.38
C ILE A 96 -28.42 -28.94 11.60
N GLU A 97 -28.07 -30.05 12.25
CA GLU A 97 -28.32 -31.37 11.68
C GLU A 97 -29.81 -31.45 11.38
N THR A 98 -30.15 -31.45 10.09
CA THR A 98 -31.52 -31.68 9.66
C THR A 98 -31.78 -33.15 9.91
N ILE A 99 -32.52 -33.47 10.97
CA ILE A 99 -33.01 -34.82 11.21
C ILE A 99 -33.88 -35.18 10.00
N THR A 100 -33.31 -35.92 9.06
CA THR A 100 -34.06 -36.48 7.94
C THR A 100 -34.79 -37.70 8.47
N PRO A 101 -36.14 -37.77 8.41
CA PRO A 101 -36.83 -38.99 8.77
C PRO A 101 -36.46 -40.06 7.74
N GLN A 102 -35.69 -41.07 8.17
CA GLN A 102 -35.41 -42.24 7.35
C GLN A 102 -36.68 -43.08 7.26
N TYR A 103 -37.47 -42.89 6.22
CA TYR A 103 -38.48 -43.89 5.87
C TYR A 103 -37.77 -45.09 5.26
N ALA A 104 -37.95 -46.26 5.87
CA ALA A 104 -37.55 -47.51 5.26
C ALA A 104 -38.39 -47.70 3.99
N VAL A 105 -37.79 -47.41 2.83
CA VAL A 105 -38.35 -47.82 1.54
C VAL A 105 -38.27 -49.34 1.53
N ASN A 106 -39.37 -49.99 1.86
CA ASN A 106 -39.52 -51.41 1.67
C ASN A 106 -39.48 -51.63 0.15
N ASN A 107 -38.43 -52.27 -0.37
CA ASN A 107 -38.33 -52.70 -1.76
C ASN A 107 -39.27 -53.91 -1.99
N GLY A 108 -40.55 -53.73 -1.67
CA GLY A 108 -41.62 -54.64 -2.00
C GLY A 108 -41.80 -54.64 -3.50
N LYS A 109 -41.73 -55.83 -4.09
CA LYS A 109 -42.09 -56.14 -5.48
C LYS A 109 -43.40 -55.41 -5.88
N PRO A 110 -43.46 -54.76 -7.05
CA PRO A 110 -44.61 -53.99 -7.48
C PRO A 110 -45.85 -54.88 -7.50
N VAL A 111 -46.94 -54.40 -6.89
CA VAL A 111 -48.26 -55.01 -6.96
C VAL A 111 -48.93 -54.48 -8.22
N ASP A 112 -49.33 -55.38 -9.11
CA ASP A 112 -50.00 -55.07 -10.36
C ASP A 112 -51.33 -54.35 -10.06
N ILE A 113 -51.48 -53.10 -10.47
CA ILE A 113 -52.73 -52.33 -10.35
C ILE A 113 -53.36 -52.29 -11.74
N ALA A 114 -54.44 -53.05 -11.92
CA ALA A 114 -55.29 -52.91 -13.09
C ALA A 114 -55.92 -51.50 -13.07
N THR A 115 -55.53 -50.66 -14.02
CA THR A 115 -56.19 -49.38 -14.25
C THR A 115 -57.27 -49.61 -15.29
N ASP A 116 -58.52 -49.63 -14.85
CA ASP A 116 -59.67 -49.69 -15.76
C ASP A 116 -59.79 -48.33 -16.44
N PHE A 117 -59.26 -48.23 -17.67
CA PHE A 117 -59.19 -47.01 -18.46
C PHE A 117 -60.58 -46.70 -19.01
N PHE A 118 -61.38 -45.96 -18.23
CA PHE A 118 -62.72 -45.56 -18.61
C PHE A 118 -62.69 -44.56 -19.78
N HIS A 119 -63.00 -45.04 -20.98
CA HIS A 119 -63.20 -44.18 -22.16
C HIS A 119 -64.70 -43.86 -22.28
N PRO A 120 -65.09 -42.57 -22.41
CA PRO A 120 -66.47 -42.22 -22.74
C PRO A 120 -66.79 -42.57 -24.20
N PRO A 121 -68.03 -42.99 -24.52
CA PRO A 121 -68.43 -43.29 -25.91
C PRO A 121 -68.42 -42.03 -26.76
N GLY A 122 -67.62 -42.02 -27.82
CA GLY A 122 -67.64 -41.01 -28.87
C GLY A 122 -68.80 -41.21 -29.83
N ALA A 123 -69.33 -40.10 -30.36
CA ALA A 123 -70.33 -40.05 -31.43
C ALA A 123 -69.77 -40.59 -32.77
#